data_AF-A0A921BAG8-F1
#
_entry.id   AF-A0A921BAG8-F1
#
_cell.length_a   1.000
_cell.length_b   1.000
_cell.length_c   1.000
_cell.angle_alpha   90.00
_cell.angle_beta   90.00
_cell.angle_gamma   90.00
#
_symmetry.space_group_name_H-M   'P 1'
#
loop_
_entity.id
_entity.type
_entity.pdbx_description
1 polymer ?
#
loop_
_entity_poly.entity_id
_entity_poly.type
_entity_poly.pdbx_seq_one_letter_code
_entity_poly.pdbx_strand_id
1 'polypeptide(L)'
;MAGIMGGMATAVSESTKSVFLECAYFAPLTIAGRARTFGMHTDASHRYERGVDYQLQCRAIERATELLLEIVGGEGAPITEAVGNLPESPRVS
;
A
#
# COMPACT_ATOMS: atom_id res chain seq x y z
N MET A 1 -10.28 -2.59 4.60
CA MET A 1 -9.37 -2.80 5.74
C MET A 1 -7.97 -2.39 5.31
N ALA A 2 -7.45 -1.29 5.86
CA ALA A 2 -6.14 -0.76 5.51
C ALA A 2 -5.04 -1.82 5.66
N GLY A 3 -4.22 -1.99 4.63
CA GLY A 3 -3.12 -2.96 4.60
C GLY A 3 -3.54 -4.44 4.63
N ILE A 4 -4.82 -4.79 4.54
CA ILE A 4 -5.30 -6.18 4.59
C ILE A 4 -6.13 -6.51 3.35
N MET A 5 -7.17 -5.74 3.05
CA MET A 5 -8.05 -5.97 1.89
C MET A 5 -8.83 -4.70 1.52
N GLY A 6 -8.96 -4.43 0.23
CA GLY A 6 -9.84 -3.37 -0.30
C GLY A 6 -11.32 -3.65 -0.05
N GLY A 7 -12.17 -2.63 -0.11
CA GLY A 7 -13.62 -2.80 -0.03
C GLY A 7 -14.21 -3.23 -1.38
N MET A 8 -15.28 -4.04 -1.36
CA MET A 8 -15.95 -4.48 -2.59
C MET A 8 -16.56 -3.30 -3.36
N ALA A 9 -17.13 -2.32 -2.65
CA ALA A 9 -17.70 -1.10 -3.25
C ALA A 9 -16.65 -0.15 -3.86
N THR A 10 -15.37 -0.32 -3.52
CA THR A 10 -14.25 0.52 -4.00
C THR A 10 -13.29 -0.27 -4.88
N ALA A 11 -13.64 -1.50 -5.24
CA ALA A 11 -12.82 -2.34 -6.11
C ALA A 11 -12.92 -1.84 -7.56
N VAL A 12 -11.81 -1.98 -8.30
CA VAL A 12 -11.81 -1.76 -9.75
C VAL A 12 -12.75 -2.77 -10.41
N SER A 13 -13.61 -2.27 -11.30
CA SER A 13 -14.56 -3.03 -12.10
C SER A 13 -14.38 -2.73 -13.59
N GLU A 14 -15.08 -3.47 -14.45
CA GLU A 14 -15.05 -3.26 -15.92
C GLU A 14 -15.46 -1.84 -16.34
N SER A 15 -16.28 -1.14 -15.55
CA SER A 15 -16.71 0.22 -15.83
C SER A 15 -15.76 1.29 -15.28
N THR A 16 -14.70 0.92 -14.56
CA THR A 16 -13.77 1.86 -13.93
C THR A 16 -12.90 2.56 -14.99
N LYS A 17 -12.84 3.89 -14.92
CA LYS A 17 -12.03 4.74 -15.83
C LYS A 17 -10.95 5.54 -15.11
N SER A 18 -11.08 5.70 -13.80
CA SER A 18 -10.13 6.43 -12.97
C SER A 18 -9.82 5.57 -11.75
N VAL A 19 -8.54 5.45 -11.42
CA VAL A 19 -8.05 4.68 -10.29
C VAL A 19 -7.22 5.57 -9.38
N PHE A 20 -7.23 5.24 -8.10
CA PHE A 20 -6.35 5.83 -7.10
C PHE A 20 -5.40 4.75 -6.59
N LEU A 21 -4.09 4.96 -6.75
CA LEU A 21 -3.08 4.02 -6.29
C LEU A 21 -2.68 4.38 -4.85
N GLU A 22 -2.89 3.44 -3.92
CA GLU A 22 -2.45 3.58 -2.53
C GLU A 22 -1.12 2.83 -2.34
N CYS A 23 -0.11 3.54 -1.84
CA CYS A 23 1.14 2.94 -1.36
C CYS A 23 1.48 3.54 0.00
N ALA A 24 1.45 2.70 1.04
CA ALA A 24 1.55 3.17 2.41
C ALA A 24 2.48 2.27 3.23
N TYR A 25 2.95 2.83 4.34
CA TYR A 25 3.57 2.08 5.42
C TYR A 25 2.57 2.00 6.57
N PHE A 26 2.32 0.79 7.07
CA PHE A 26 1.57 0.58 8.30
C PHE A 26 2.50 -0.07 9.33
N ALA A 27 2.56 0.52 10.53
CA ALA A 27 3.37 -0.03 11.61
C ALA A 27 2.90 -1.47 11.94
N PRO A 28 3.82 -2.45 12.07
CA PRO A 28 3.45 -3.84 12.27
C PRO A 28 2.51 -4.07 13.45
N LEU A 29 2.72 -3.37 14.58
CA LEU A 29 1.84 -3.45 15.75
C LEU A 29 0.39 -3.05 15.46
N THR A 30 0.16 -2.17 14.49
CA THR A 30 -1.19 -1.70 14.13
C THR A 30 -1.96 -2.74 13.30
N ILE A 31 -1.25 -3.57 12.53
CA ILE A 31 -1.82 -4.58 11.62
C ILE A 31 -1.85 -5.99 12.23
N ALA A 32 -0.87 -6.31 13.10
CA ALA A 32 -0.71 -7.62 13.73
C ALA A 32 -2.01 -8.19 14.29
N GLY A 33 -2.38 -9.38 13.80
CA GLY A 33 -3.50 -10.17 14.29
C GLY A 33 -4.86 -9.73 13.77
N ARG A 34 -5.01 -8.55 13.16
CA ARG A 34 -6.30 -8.07 12.63
C ARG A 34 -6.81 -8.96 11.50
N ALA A 35 -5.94 -9.37 10.58
CA ALA A 35 -6.33 -10.22 9.45
C ALA A 35 -6.84 -11.59 9.94
N ARG A 36 -6.17 -12.17 10.93
CA ARG A 36 -6.55 -13.46 11.53
C ARG A 36 -7.91 -13.39 12.25
N THR A 37 -8.25 -12.28 12.90
CA THR A 37 -9.57 -12.07 13.53
C THR A 37 -10.72 -12.16 12.53
N PHE A 38 -10.49 -11.79 11.26
CA PHE A 38 -11.48 -11.88 10.19
C PHE A 38 -11.34 -13.15 9.33
N GLY A 39 -10.50 -14.11 9.73
CA GLY A 39 -10.24 -15.33 8.95
C GLY A 39 -9.55 -15.06 7.61
N MET A 40 -8.92 -13.91 7.44
CA MET A 40 -8.28 -13.50 6.20
C MET A 40 -6.77 -13.71 6.25
N HIS A 41 -6.21 -14.17 5.14
CA HIS A 41 -4.77 -14.31 4.96
C HIS A 41 -4.40 -13.79 3.57
N THR A 42 -4.06 -12.51 3.49
CA THR A 42 -3.65 -11.87 2.23
C THR A 42 -2.15 -11.58 2.23
N ASP A 43 -1.60 -11.53 1.04
CA ASP A 43 -0.23 -11.11 0.75
C ASP A 43 0.14 -9.76 1.39
N ALA A 44 -0.81 -8.82 1.47
CA ALA A 44 -0.63 -7.53 2.13
C ALA A 44 -0.53 -7.69 3.65
N SER A 45 -1.49 -8.39 4.27
CA SER A 45 -1.48 -8.62 5.72
C SER A 45 -0.18 -9.28 6.18
N HIS A 46 0.26 -10.31 5.46
CA HIS A 46 1.46 -11.06 5.81
C HIS A 46 2.74 -10.20 5.76
N ARG A 47 2.87 -9.34 4.75
CA ARG A 47 4.02 -8.43 4.62
C ARG A 47 3.99 -7.34 5.70
N TYR A 48 2.85 -6.69 5.92
CA TYR A 48 2.75 -5.61 6.92
C TYR A 48 2.92 -6.13 8.35
N GLU A 49 2.44 -7.33 8.68
CA GLU A 49 2.65 -7.94 10.00
C GLU A 49 4.13 -8.23 10.30
N ARG A 50 4.96 -8.46 9.28
CA ARG A 50 6.41 -8.72 9.42
C ARG A 50 7.27 -7.47 9.29
N GLY A 51 6.68 -6.36 8.90
CA GLY A 51 7.39 -5.12 8.59
C GLY A 51 7.72 -5.00 7.11
N VAL A 52 7.29 -3.87 6.54
CA VAL A 52 7.74 -3.37 5.24
C VAL A 52 8.66 -2.19 5.52
N ASP A 53 9.71 -2.05 4.73
CA ASP A 53 10.60 -0.88 4.82
C ASP A 53 9.80 0.41 4.54
N TYR A 54 9.86 1.36 5.47
CA TYR A 54 9.14 2.64 5.44
C TYR A 54 9.74 3.64 4.45
N GLN A 55 10.86 3.31 3.80
CA GLN A 55 11.49 4.14 2.77
C GLN A 55 11.13 3.68 1.34
N LEU A 56 10.44 2.55 1.18
CA LEU A 56 10.16 1.97 -0.14
C LEU A 56 8.96 2.57 -0.86
N GLN A 57 8.09 3.31 -0.18
CA GLN A 57 6.77 3.70 -0.70
C GLN A 57 6.88 4.59 -1.93
N CYS A 58 7.76 5.60 -1.92
CA CYS A 58 7.98 6.49 -3.05
C CYS A 58 8.44 5.72 -4.31
N ARG A 59 9.42 4.83 -4.17
CA ARG A 59 9.92 4.04 -5.29
C ARG A 59 8.87 3.05 -5.79
N ALA A 60 8.11 2.45 -4.87
CA ALA A 60 7.08 1.47 -5.22
C ALA A 60 5.92 2.11 -5.99
N ILE A 61 5.46 3.31 -5.58
CA ILE A 61 4.37 4.01 -6.28
C ILE A 61 4.79 4.50 -7.66
N GLU A 62 6.02 4.99 -7.81
CA GLU A 62 6.56 5.37 -9.12
C GLU A 62 6.60 4.18 -10.07
N ARG A 63 7.17 3.05 -9.62
CA ARG A 63 7.27 1.85 -10.45
C ARG A 63 5.89 1.27 -10.80
N ALA A 64 4.94 1.29 -9.87
CA ALA A 64 3.57 0.86 -10.13
C ALA A 64 2.87 1.78 -11.14
N THR A 65 3.07 3.09 -11.04
CA THR A 65 2.50 4.09 -11.96
C THR A 65 3.08 3.92 -13.37
N GLU A 66 4.40 3.76 -13.48
CA GLU A 66 5.08 3.50 -14.75
C GLU A 66 4.51 2.27 -15.45
N LEU A 67 4.44 1.13 -14.75
CA LEU A 67 3.90 -0.11 -15.29
C LEU A 67 2.42 0.02 -15.67
N LEU A 68 1.63 0.72 -14.88
CA LEU A 68 0.21 0.93 -15.18
C LEU A 68 0.05 1.71 -16.48
N LEU A 69 0.76 2.83 -16.63
CA LEU A 69 0.71 3.64 -17.84
C LEU A 69 1.24 2.89 -19.07
N GLU A 70 2.28 2.08 -18.92
CA GLU A 70 2.82 1.24 -20.00
C GLU A 70 1.81 0.21 -20.50
N ILE A 71 1.08 -0.44 -19.58
CA ILE A 71 0.20 -1.57 -19.90
C ILE A 71 -1.20 -1.11 -20.33
N VAL A 72 -1.79 -0.14 -19.63
CA VAL A 72 -3.19 0.27 -19.85
C VAL A 72 -3.34 1.69 -20.41
N GLY A 73 -2.25 2.47 -20.48
CA GLY A 73 -2.29 3.88 -20.88
C GLY A 73 -2.90 4.79 -19.80
N GLY A 74 -3.34 5.97 -20.23
CA GLY A 74 -3.92 7.00 -19.36
C GLY A 74 -2.94 8.11 -18.99
N GLU A 75 -3.28 8.88 -17.96
CA GLU A 75 -2.51 10.03 -17.50
C GLU A 75 -2.27 9.92 -15.99
N GLY A 76 -1.00 10.06 -15.59
CA GLY A 76 -0.60 10.09 -14.19
C GLY A 76 -0.77 11.47 -13.58
N ALA A 77 -1.35 11.53 -12.38
CA ALA A 77 -1.36 12.74 -11.56
C ALA A 77 -0.11 12.80 -10.65
N PRO A 78 0.25 13.98 -10.11
CA PRO A 78 1.33 14.10 -9.14
C PRO A 78 1.10 13.21 -7.91
N ILE A 79 2.19 12.64 -7.37
CA ILE A 79 2.15 11.87 -6.13
C ILE A 79 1.83 12.84 -4.98
N THR A 80 0.83 12.49 -4.17
CA THR A 80 0.53 13.19 -2.92
C THR A 80 1.04 12.34 -1.76
N GLU A 81 1.87 12.93 -0.90
CA GLU A 81 2.44 12.25 0.26
C GLU A 81 1.90 12.85 1.57
N ALA A 82 1.63 11.98 2.54
CA ALA A 82 1.36 12.36 3.92
C ALA A 82 2.28 11.55 4.85
N VAL A 83 3.16 12.24 5.57
CA VAL A 83 4.13 11.61 6.48
C VAL A 83 3.64 11.74 7.91
N GLY A 84 3.50 10.59 8.59
CA GLY A 84 3.20 10.51 10.02
C GLY A 84 4.45 10.23 10.86
N ASN A 85 4.27 9.65 12.04
CA ASN A 85 5.39 9.20 12.86
C ASN A 85 6.03 7.95 12.24
N LEU A 86 7.25 8.11 11.72
CA LEU A 86 8.05 7.01 11.18
C LEU A 86 8.92 6.37 12.27
N PRO A 87 9.33 5.09 12.12
CA PRO A 87 10.26 4.45 13.03
C PRO A 87 11.58 5.21 13.10
N GLU A 88 12.20 5.28 14.28
CA GLU A 88 13.58 5.76 14.38
C GLU A 88 14.53 4.76 13.71
N SER A 89 15.36 5.23 12.79
CA SER A 89 16.43 4.40 12.23
C SER A 89 17.37 3.97 13.35
N PRO A 90 17.68 2.66 13.49
CA PRO A 90 18.69 2.23 14.44
C PRO A 90 20.00 2.91 14.08
N ARG A 91 20.50 3.79 14.97
CA ARG A 91 21.83 4.37 14.83
C ARG A 91 22.83 3.22 15.00
N VAL A 92 23.36 2.71 13.90
CA VAL A 92 24.50 1.80 13.95
C VAL A 92 25.74 2.68 14.12
N SER A 93 26.37 2.60 15.31
CA SER A 93 27.64 3.26 15.64
C SER A 93 28.81 2.61 14.91
#